data_AF-A0AAW1LY20-F1
#
_entry.id   AF-A0AAW1LY20-F1
#
_cell.length_a   1.000
_cell.length_b   1.000
_cell.length_c   1.000
_cell.angle_alpha   90.00
_cell.angle_beta   90.00
_cell.angle_gamma   90.00
#
_symmetry.space_group_name_H-M   'P 1'
#
loop_
_entity.id
_entity.type
_entity.pdbx_description
1 polymer ?
#
loop_
_entity_poly.entity_id
_entity_poly.type
_entity_poly.pdbx_seq_one_letter_code
_entity_poly.pdbx_strand_id
1 'polypeptide(L)'
;MEEAKKKWFFANKLYWNSKKTQQLDFSMSRRLQSGSIKVLGLHMDSKLSRSAHIDETAKELSAAVFSIRKIKYVATASWARLAYLANFHHIAMYRLQFWRMAAEADRIFKLQKKEAWK
;
A
#
# COMPACT_ATOMS: atom_id res chain seq x y z
N MET A 1 26.44 10.52 -11.05
CA MET A 1 25.11 11.03 -10.63
C MET A 1 24.97 11.15 -9.12
N GLU A 2 25.45 10.19 -8.33
CA GLU A 2 25.26 10.22 -6.86
C GLU A 2 26.03 11.34 -6.15
N GLU A 3 27.25 11.65 -6.60
CA GLU A 3 28.06 12.76 -6.07
C GLU A 3 27.41 14.13 -6.30
N ALA A 4 26.79 14.33 -7.46
CA ALA A 4 26.04 15.55 -7.77
C ALA A 4 24.84 15.74 -6.83
N LYS A 5 24.12 14.65 -6.51
CA LYS A 5 23.03 14.68 -5.53
C LYS A 5 23.55 15.07 -4.15
N LYS A 6 24.62 14.42 -3.67
CA LYS A 6 25.24 14.73 -2.36
C LYS A 6 25.66 16.20 -2.27
N LYS A 7 26.27 16.74 -3.33
CA LYS A 7 26.66 18.16 -3.41
C LYS A 7 25.45 19.09 -3.32
N TRP A 8 24.35 18.77 -4.01
CA TRP A 8 23.12 19.56 -3.95
C TRP A 8 22.48 19.56 -2.56
N PHE A 9 22.38 18.39 -1.91
CA PHE A 9 21.84 18.31 -0.54
C PHE A 9 22.70 19.13 0.44
N PHE A 10 24.03 19.00 0.34
CA PHE A 10 24.96 19.77 1.18
C PHE A 10 24.82 21.29 0.97
N ALA A 11 24.72 21.74 -0.29
CA ALA A 11 24.50 23.15 -0.61
C ALA A 11 23.21 23.72 0.00
N ASN A 12 22.17 22.87 0.16
CA ASN A 12 20.90 23.23 0.78
C ASN A 12 20.85 22.97 2.29
N LYS A 13 22.00 22.69 2.95
CA LYS A 13 22.10 22.35 4.37
C LYS A 13 21.26 21.11 4.76
N LEU A 14 21.11 20.17 3.82
CA LEU A 14 20.42 18.90 4.02
C LEU A 14 21.44 17.75 4.06
N TYR A 15 21.19 16.75 4.91
CA TYR A 15 22.02 15.55 5.02
C TYR A 15 21.48 14.43 4.12
N TRP A 16 22.38 13.82 3.33
CA TRP A 16 22.03 12.67 2.50
C TRP A 16 22.02 11.36 3.33
N ASN A 17 20.83 10.75 3.47
CA ASN A 17 20.69 9.49 4.19
C ASN A 17 20.92 8.27 3.27
N SER A 18 22.18 7.89 3.05
CA SER A 18 22.56 6.72 2.25
C SER A 18 21.98 5.40 2.77
N LYS A 19 21.66 5.30 4.07
CA LYS A 19 21.10 4.08 4.67
C LYS A 19 19.64 3.85 4.29
N LYS A 20 18.85 4.92 4.14
CA LYS A 20 17.41 4.83 3.80
C LYS A 20 17.13 5.07 2.31
N THR A 21 18.02 5.76 1.60
CA THR A 21 17.81 6.01 0.18
C THR A 21 17.97 4.72 -0.62
N GLN A 22 16.94 4.40 -1.39
CA GLN A 22 16.92 3.26 -2.30
C GLN A 22 16.75 3.80 -3.73
N GLN A 23 17.37 3.13 -4.70
CA GLN A 23 17.17 3.38 -6.11
C GLN A 23 16.36 2.21 -6.69
N LEU A 24 15.26 2.54 -7.37
CA LEU A 24 14.46 1.58 -8.12
C LEU A 24 14.35 2.08 -9.55
N ASP A 25 14.86 1.27 -10.49
CA ASP A 25 14.74 1.56 -11.91
C ASP A 25 13.47 0.88 -12.44
N PHE A 26 12.61 1.65 -13.12
CA PHE A 26 11.39 1.12 -13.73
C PHE A 26 11.67 0.69 -15.16
N SER A 27 11.37 -0.56 -15.48
CA SER A 27 11.48 -1.05 -16.85
C SER A 27 10.54 -2.22 -17.09
N MET A 28 9.88 -2.21 -18.25
CA MET A 28 9.12 -3.36 -18.74
C MET A 28 10.01 -4.39 -19.44
N SER A 29 11.32 -4.13 -19.55
CA SER A 29 12.28 -5.06 -20.13
C SER A 29 12.42 -6.30 -19.26
N ARG A 30 12.37 -7.48 -19.88
CA ARG A 30 12.65 -8.76 -19.21
C ARG A 30 14.10 -8.87 -18.71
N ARG A 31 15.00 -8.00 -19.18
CA ARG A 31 16.43 -8.00 -18.81
C ARG A 31 16.70 -7.32 -17.47
N LEU A 32 15.76 -6.52 -16.96
CA LEU A 32 15.92 -5.88 -15.66
C LEU A 32 15.59 -6.88 -14.54
N GLN A 33 16.47 -6.98 -13.55
CA GLN A 33 16.17 -7.76 -12.35
C GLN A 33 14.97 -7.14 -11.62
N SER A 34 14.13 -8.01 -11.03
CA SER A 34 12.97 -7.57 -10.28
C SER A 34 13.41 -6.97 -8.94
N GLY A 35 13.11 -5.69 -8.71
CA GLY A 35 13.31 -5.01 -7.44
C GLY A 35 11.96 -4.56 -6.87
N SER A 36 11.85 -4.48 -5.55
CA SER A 36 10.67 -3.96 -4.85
C SER A 36 11.10 -3.03 -3.73
N ILE A 37 10.44 -1.88 -3.60
CA ILE A 37 10.67 -0.93 -2.51
C ILE A 37 9.36 -0.56 -1.84
N LYS A 38 9.43 -0.18 -0.56
CA LYS A 38 8.28 0.34 0.18
C LYS A 38 8.38 1.86 0.30
N VAL A 39 7.41 2.57 -0.27
CA VAL A 39 7.35 4.03 -0.29
C VAL A 39 5.97 4.47 0.21
N LEU A 40 5.93 5.28 1.27
CA LEU A 40 4.69 5.79 1.87
C LEU A 40 3.66 4.68 2.24
N GLY A 41 4.15 3.51 2.65
CA GLY A 41 3.29 2.36 2.96
C GLY A 41 2.81 1.57 1.74
N LEU A 42 3.27 1.92 0.54
CA LEU A 42 2.95 1.24 -0.71
C LEU A 42 4.15 0.42 -1.19
N HIS A 43 3.89 -0.76 -1.73
CA HIS A 43 4.91 -1.56 -2.40
C HIS A 43 4.98 -1.19 -3.88
N MET A 44 6.17 -0.82 -4.35
CA MET A 44 6.44 -0.49 -5.73
C MET A 44 7.44 -1.49 -6.30
N ASP A 45 7.05 -2.18 -7.36
CA ASP A 45 7.91 -3.15 -8.05
C ASP A 45 8.49 -2.51 -9.32
N SER A 46 9.73 -2.87 -9.68
CA SER A 46 10.43 -2.37 -10.88
C SER A 46 9.68 -2.66 -12.19
N LYS A 47 8.90 -3.75 -12.20
CA LYS A 47 8.07 -4.19 -13.33
C LYS A 47 6.65 -3.64 -13.32
N LEU A 48 6.29 -2.82 -12.32
CA LEU A 48 4.96 -2.25 -12.14
C LEU A 48 3.82 -3.30 -12.16
N SER A 49 4.11 -4.56 -11.79
CA SER A 49 3.13 -5.66 -11.72
C SER A 49 2.08 -5.42 -10.64
N ARG A 50 2.48 -4.78 -9.54
CA ARG A 50 1.62 -4.37 -8.40
C ARG A 50 0.94 -5.52 -7.67
N SER A 51 1.25 -6.78 -8.00
CA SER A 51 0.71 -7.98 -7.36
C SER A 51 1.09 -8.02 -5.87
N ALA A 52 2.38 -7.80 -5.55
CA ALA A 52 2.87 -7.76 -4.18
C ALA A 52 2.16 -6.69 -3.34
N HIS A 53 1.85 -5.54 -3.94
CA HIS A 53 1.10 -4.48 -3.27
C HIS A 53 -0.36 -4.88 -3.00
N ILE A 54 -1.02 -5.56 -3.94
CA ILE A 54 -2.38 -6.07 -3.74
C ILE A 54 -2.41 -7.12 -2.63
N ASP A 55 -1.43 -8.02 -2.59
CA ASP A 55 -1.35 -9.06 -1.55
C ASP A 55 -1.18 -8.47 -0.14
N GLU A 56 -0.27 -7.52 0.03
CA GLU A 56 -0.07 -6.85 1.32
C GLU A 56 -1.33 -6.09 1.72
N THR A 57 -1.93 -5.36 0.79
CA THR A 57 -3.16 -4.60 1.05
C THR A 57 -4.33 -5.52 1.40
N ALA A 58 -4.48 -6.65 0.70
CA ALA A 58 -5.50 -7.64 0.99
C ALA A 58 -5.30 -8.27 2.38
N LYS A 59 -4.05 -8.48 2.81
CA LYS A 59 -3.71 -8.98 4.16
C LYS A 59 -4.12 -7.97 5.24
N GLU A 60 -3.74 -6.69 5.08
CA GLU A 60 -4.12 -5.62 6.01
C GLU A 60 -5.65 -5.45 6.09
N LEU A 61 -6.32 -5.40 4.95
CA LEU A 61 -7.79 -5.27 4.89
C LEU A 61 -8.50 -6.50 5.47
N SER A 62 -7.94 -7.71 5.32
CA SER A 62 -8.49 -8.92 5.94
C SER A 62 -8.39 -8.88 7.47
N ALA A 63 -7.33 -8.30 8.03
CA ALA A 63 -7.21 -8.07 9.46
C ALA A 63 -8.21 -7.01 9.97
N ALA A 64 -8.42 -5.93 9.19
CA ALA A 64 -9.44 -4.92 9.49
C ALA A 64 -10.84 -5.54 9.49
N VAL A 65 -11.17 -6.33 8.46
CA VAL A 65 -12.40 -7.14 8.36
C VAL A 65 -12.61 -8.01 9.60
N PHE A 66 -11.59 -8.75 10.03
CA PHE A 66 -11.69 -9.59 11.22
C PHE A 66 -12.02 -8.78 12.48
N SER A 67 -11.38 -7.62 12.64
CA SER A 67 -11.60 -6.72 13.78
C SER A 67 -13.02 -6.15 13.79
N ILE A 68 -13.53 -5.73 12.62
CA ILE A 68 -14.90 -5.22 12.45
C ILE A 68 -15.92 -6.30 12.81
N ARG A 69 -15.72 -7.54 12.36
CA ARG A 69 -16.59 -8.68 12.72
C ARG A 69 -16.65 -8.88 14.23
N LYS A 70 -15.50 -8.84 14.91
CA LYS A 70 -15.45 -8.97 16.37
C LYS A 70 -16.22 -7.87 17.07
N ILE A 71 -16.06 -6.62 16.64
CA ILE A 71 -16.80 -5.48 17.19
C ILE A 71 -18.30 -5.64 16.96
N LYS A 72 -18.72 -6.13 15.79
CA LYS A 72 -20.13 -6.37 15.48
C LYS A 72 -20.80 -7.40 16.40
N TYR A 73 -20.06 -8.37 16.94
CA TYR A 73 -20.62 -9.33 17.91
C TYR A 73 -20.84 -8.72 19.30
N VAL A 74 -20.13 -7.64 19.64
CA VAL A 74 -20.10 -7.09 21.01
C VAL A 74 -20.78 -5.71 21.09
N ALA A 75 -20.88 -4.98 19.97
CA ALA A 75 -21.35 -3.61 19.92
C ALA A 75 -22.46 -3.38 18.89
N THR A 76 -23.12 -2.22 18.97
CA THR A 76 -24.17 -1.81 18.05
C THR A 76 -23.64 -1.51 16.65
N ALA A 77 -24.55 -1.45 15.67
CA ALA A 77 -24.22 -1.17 14.28
C ALA A 77 -23.48 0.17 14.07
N SER A 78 -23.71 1.18 14.92
CA SER A 78 -22.99 2.45 14.87
C SER A 78 -21.49 2.29 15.15
N TRP A 79 -21.13 1.49 16.15
CA TRP A 79 -19.74 1.19 16.48
C TRP A 79 -19.06 0.34 15.40
N ALA A 80 -19.79 -0.63 14.81
CA ALA A 80 -19.27 -1.41 13.69
C ALA A 80 -18.99 -0.51 12.46
N ARG A 81 -19.88 0.46 12.17
CA ARG A 81 -19.66 1.45 11.11
C ARG A 81 -18.45 2.34 11.39
N LEU A 82 -18.29 2.80 12.63
CA LEU A 82 -17.11 3.58 13.02
C LEU A 82 -15.83 2.76 12.85
N ALA A 83 -15.84 1.48 13.27
CA ALA A 83 -14.71 0.58 13.09
C ALA A 83 -14.36 0.35 11.62
N TYR A 84 -15.35 0.27 10.74
CA TYR A 84 -15.13 0.21 9.30
C TYR A 84 -14.46 1.47 8.75
N LEU A 85 -14.95 2.65 9.14
CA LEU A 85 -14.35 3.91 8.72
C LEU A 85 -12.91 4.05 9.23
N ALA A 86 -12.68 3.67 10.49
CA ALA A 86 -11.40 3.78 11.15
C ALA A 86 -10.35 2.78 10.62
N ASN A 87 -10.73 1.54 10.31
CA ASN A 87 -9.74 0.48 9.99
C ASN A 87 -9.70 0.07 8.52
N PHE A 88 -10.80 0.20 7.79
CA PHE A 88 -10.89 -0.27 6.40
C PHE A 88 -10.90 0.89 5.41
N HIS A 89 -11.78 1.87 5.62
CA HIS A 89 -12.08 2.90 4.63
C HIS A 89 -10.87 3.76 4.27
N HIS A 90 -10.11 4.25 5.25
CA HIS A 90 -8.96 5.11 5.00
C HIS A 90 -7.85 4.38 4.21
N ILE A 91 -7.56 3.11 4.54
CA ILE A 91 -6.59 2.27 3.83
C ILE A 91 -7.04 2.08 2.39
N ALA A 92 -8.31 1.73 2.21
CA ALA A 92 -8.87 1.49 0.90
C ALA A 92 -8.81 2.75 0.01
N MET A 93 -9.22 3.90 0.54
CA MET A 93 -9.23 5.16 -0.21
C MET A 93 -7.81 5.64 -0.54
N TYR A 94 -6.87 5.54 0.40
CA TYR A 94 -5.48 5.92 0.16
C TYR A 94 -4.82 5.05 -0.93
N ARG A 95 -5.07 3.74 -0.90
CA ARG A 95 -4.42 2.78 -1.81
C ARG A 95 -5.15 2.60 -3.14
N LEU A 96 -6.40 3.07 -3.28
CA LEU A 96 -7.24 2.93 -4.47
C LEU A 96 -6.55 3.36 -5.77
N GLN A 97 -5.76 4.44 -5.72
CA GLN A 97 -5.05 4.97 -6.89
C GLN A 97 -4.06 3.95 -7.49
N PHE A 98 -3.50 3.08 -6.66
CA PHE A 98 -2.53 2.05 -7.08
C PHE A 98 -3.19 0.81 -7.67
N TRP A 99 -4.43 0.52 -7.28
CA TRP A 99 -5.16 -0.68 -7.71
C TRP A 99 -5.61 -0.62 -9.16
N ARG A 100 -5.78 0.58 -9.75
CA ARG A 100 -6.42 0.77 -11.05
C ARG A 100 -5.80 -0.01 -12.21
N MET A 101 -4.52 -0.37 -12.14
CA MET A 101 -3.87 -1.19 -13.19
C MET A 101 -3.39 -2.56 -12.68
N ALA A 102 -3.79 -2.98 -11.48
CA ALA A 102 -3.45 -4.30 -10.98
C ALA A 102 -4.51 -5.31 -11.45
N ALA A 103 -4.05 -6.42 -12.06
CA ALA A 103 -4.94 -7.46 -12.58
C ALA A 103 -5.83 -8.10 -11.48
N GLU A 104 -5.35 -8.10 -10.24
CA GLU A 104 -6.00 -8.74 -9.08
C GLU A 104 -6.70 -7.76 -8.13
N ALA A 105 -6.95 -6.53 -8.56
CA ALA A 105 -7.63 -5.52 -7.74
C ALA A 105 -9.04 -5.96 -7.31
N ASP A 106 -9.67 -6.87 -8.06
CA ASP A 106 -10.99 -7.44 -7.77
C ASP A 106 -11.06 -8.11 -6.39
N ARG A 107 -9.96 -8.71 -5.92
CA ARG A 107 -9.84 -9.33 -4.59
C ARG A 107 -10.17 -8.35 -3.47
N ILE A 108 -9.73 -7.10 -3.61
CA ILE A 108 -9.95 -6.07 -2.60
C ILE A 108 -11.42 -5.64 -2.55
N PHE A 109 -12.06 -5.49 -3.72
CA PHE A 109 -13.49 -5.17 -3.80
C PHE A 109 -14.36 -6.33 -3.28
N LYS A 110 -13.93 -7.58 -3.47
CA LYS A 110 -14.58 -8.75 -2.85
C LYS A 110 -14.51 -8.68 -1.32
N LEU A 111 -13.37 -8.29 -0.74
CA LEU A 111 -13.24 -8.08 0.71
C LEU A 111 -14.17 -6.97 1.21
N GLN A 112 -14.26 -5.85 0.48
CA GLN A 112 -15.18 -4.76 0.83
C GLN A 112 -16.65 -5.23 0.87
N LYS A 113 -17.09 -5.98 -0.15
CA LYS A 113 -18.46 -6.51 -0.19
C LYS A 113 -18.75 -7.47 0.97
N LYS A 114 -17.74 -8.23 1.42
CA LYS A 114 -17.87 -9.21 2.50
C LYS A 114 -18.27 -8.57 3.83
N GLU A 115 -17.87 -7.32 4.07
CA GLU A 115 -18.21 -6.57 5.28
C GLU A 115 -19.43 -5.68 5.11
N ALA A 116 -19.67 -5.15 3.90
CA ALA A 116 -20.79 -4.21 3.68
C ALA A 116 -22.19 -4.86 3.70
N TRP A 117 -22.30 -6.19 3.52
CA TRP A 117 -23.58 -6.88 3.28
C TRP A 117 -23.91 -8.02 4.26
N LYS A 118 -23.23 -8.10 5.41
CA LYS A 118 -23.57 -9.07 6.47
C LYS A 118 -23.61 -8.38 7.80
#